data_AF-A0A1T5L899-F1
#
_entry.id   AF-A0A1T5L899-F1
#
_cell.length_a   1.000
_cell.length_b   1.000
_cell.length_c   1.000
_cell.angle_alpha   90.00
_cell.angle_beta   90.00
_cell.angle_gamma   90.00
#
_symmetry.space_group_name_H-M   'P 1'
#
loop_
_entity.id
_entity.type
_entity.pdbx_description
1 polymer ?
#
loop_
_entity_poly.entity_id
_entity_poly.type
_entity_poly.pdbx_seq_one_letter_code
_entity_poly.pdbx_strand_id
1 'polypeptide(L)'
;MPKIMRKFAKKIAKLQRFSVLMNNKELIKELSSLTIYHKWLETAPCLIVVFLDTKSLYDKVSNFYLKHAQSIGAAIQNMLLAAHQLGLGTCWIGEILKNEEKVQKLLGVSDDLQLMAVISVGYSSRNNLKAKRRELSENIISWL
;
A
#
# COMPACT_ATOMS: atom_id res chain seq x y z
N MET A 1 -1.25 -4.47 30.41
CA MET A 1 -2.21 -4.14 29.31
C MET A 1 -3.48 -5.00 29.48
N PRO A 2 -4.68 -4.40 29.55
CA PRO A 2 -5.95 -5.11 29.81
C PRO A 2 -6.26 -6.21 28.78
N LYS A 3 -6.92 -7.30 29.19
CA LYS A 3 -7.29 -8.44 28.32
C LYS A 3 -8.08 -8.02 27.08
N ILE A 4 -8.96 -7.03 27.22
CA ILE A 4 -9.72 -6.40 26.11
C ILE A 4 -8.79 -5.76 25.08
N MET A 5 -7.80 -4.99 25.53
CA MET A 5 -6.84 -4.34 24.63
C MET A 5 -5.97 -5.36 23.90
N ARG A 6 -5.60 -6.49 24.53
CA ARG A 6 -4.88 -7.58 23.85
C ARG A 6 -5.72 -8.27 22.77
N LYS A 7 -7.01 -8.49 23.02
CA LYS A 7 -7.92 -9.12 22.04
C LYS A 7 -8.21 -8.17 20.87
N PHE A 8 -8.34 -6.88 21.13
CA PHE A 8 -8.49 -5.83 20.14
C PHE A 8 -7.22 -5.69 19.28
N ALA A 9 -6.03 -5.61 19.89
CA ALA A 9 -4.76 -5.54 19.19
C ALA A 9 -4.50 -6.75 18.27
N LYS A 10 -4.80 -7.98 18.74
CA LYS A 10 -4.69 -9.20 17.92
C LYS A 10 -5.66 -9.23 16.73
N LYS A 11 -6.80 -8.54 16.81
CA LYS A 11 -7.79 -8.45 15.73
C LYS A 11 -7.45 -7.34 14.72
N ILE A 12 -6.94 -6.20 15.20
CA ILE A 12 -6.42 -5.11 14.36
C ILE A 12 -5.23 -5.58 13.51
N ALA A 13 -4.33 -6.39 14.08
CA ALA A 13 -3.18 -6.94 13.36
C ALA A 13 -3.53 -7.91 12.21
N LYS A 14 -4.81 -8.29 12.07
CA LYS A 14 -5.29 -9.21 11.03
C LYS A 14 -6.05 -8.51 9.92
N LEU A 15 -5.98 -7.19 9.74
CA LEU A 15 -6.73 -6.52 8.66
C LEU A 15 -5.88 -6.19 7.44
N GLN A 16 -4.57 -5.99 7.63
CA GLN A 16 -3.66 -5.73 6.53
C GLN A 16 -3.23 -7.07 5.91
N ARG A 17 -3.31 -7.17 4.60
CA ARG A 17 -2.86 -8.34 3.82
C ARG A 17 -1.92 -7.87 2.73
N PHE A 18 -0.90 -8.66 2.45
CA PHE A 18 0.12 -8.33 1.47
C PHE A 18 0.34 -9.51 0.54
N SER A 19 0.26 -9.28 -0.77
CA SER A 19 0.78 -10.21 -1.77
C SER A 19 2.12 -9.69 -2.26
N VAL A 20 3.18 -10.48 -2.10
CA VAL A 20 4.53 -10.11 -2.51
C VAL A 20 4.86 -10.85 -3.80
N LEU A 21 4.96 -10.10 -4.89
CA LEU A 21 5.36 -10.60 -6.19
C LEU A 21 6.87 -10.32 -6.32
N MET A 22 7.66 -11.37 -6.40
CA MET A 22 9.12 -11.26 -6.54
C MET A 22 9.59 -12.32 -7.53
N ASN A 23 10.50 -11.94 -8.43
CA ASN A 23 11.09 -12.84 -9.43
C ASN A 23 10.09 -13.50 -10.39
N ASN A 24 8.85 -13.00 -10.50
CA ASN A 24 7.87 -13.43 -11.48
C ASN A 24 7.62 -12.31 -12.50
N LYS A 25 8.43 -12.29 -13.56
CA LYS A 25 8.40 -11.22 -14.58
C LYS A 25 7.08 -11.15 -15.33
N GLU A 26 6.47 -12.30 -15.62
CA GLU A 26 5.19 -12.38 -16.33
C GLU A 26 4.08 -11.75 -15.49
N LEU A 27 3.96 -12.18 -14.23
CA LEU A 27 2.93 -11.65 -13.33
C LEU A 27 3.14 -10.15 -13.01
N ILE A 28 4.40 -9.72 -12.85
CA ILE A 28 4.73 -8.29 -12.67
C ILE A 28 4.32 -7.49 -13.89
N LYS A 29 4.57 -8.00 -15.11
CA LYS A 29 4.18 -7.35 -16.35
C LYS A 29 2.66 -7.26 -16.50
N GLU A 30 1.95 -8.35 -16.23
CA GLU A 30 0.48 -8.39 -16.26
C GLU A 30 -0.13 -7.39 -15.27
N LEU A 31 0.35 -7.39 -14.02
CA LEU A 31 -0.14 -6.45 -13.01
C LEU A 31 0.20 -5.00 -13.36
N SER A 32 1.38 -4.77 -13.94
CA SER A 32 1.81 -3.44 -14.39
C SER A 32 0.95 -2.88 -15.51
N SER A 33 0.38 -3.74 -16.37
CA SER A 33 -0.53 -3.32 -17.45
C SER A 33 -1.84 -2.71 -16.94
N LEU A 34 -2.17 -2.90 -15.66
CA LEU A 34 -3.38 -2.38 -15.01
C LEU A 34 -3.22 -0.94 -14.50
N THR A 35 -2.10 -0.26 -14.79
CA THR A 35 -1.87 1.14 -14.43
C THR A 35 -1.27 1.93 -15.59
N ILE A 36 -1.50 3.25 -15.61
CA ILE A 36 -0.87 4.15 -16.58
C ILE A 36 0.66 4.16 -16.49
N TYR A 37 1.22 3.68 -15.37
CA TYR A 37 2.66 3.63 -15.09
C TYR A 37 3.38 2.38 -15.61
N HIS A 38 2.70 1.53 -16.37
CA HIS A 38 3.21 0.24 -16.88
C HIS A 38 4.69 0.26 -17.33
N LYS A 39 5.10 1.27 -18.11
CA LYS A 39 6.43 1.34 -18.76
C LYS A 39 7.62 1.18 -17.80
N TRP A 40 7.53 1.75 -16.61
CA TRP A 40 8.61 1.64 -15.63
C TRP A 40 8.28 0.63 -14.54
N LEU A 41 6.99 0.40 -14.26
CA LEU A 41 6.58 -0.54 -13.21
C LEU A 41 6.95 -1.99 -13.55
N GLU A 42 6.85 -2.38 -14.81
CA GLU A 42 7.19 -3.75 -15.25
C GLU A 42 8.68 -4.11 -15.08
N THR A 43 9.53 -3.09 -14.92
CA THR A 43 10.98 -3.26 -14.69
C THR A 43 11.32 -3.52 -13.22
N ALA A 44 10.36 -3.32 -12.30
CA ALA A 44 10.58 -3.53 -10.88
C ALA A 44 10.80 -5.03 -10.59
N PRO A 45 11.84 -5.39 -9.81
CA PRO A 45 12.08 -6.79 -9.42
C PRO A 45 11.05 -7.31 -8.40
N CYS A 46 10.38 -6.41 -7.69
CA CYS A 46 9.38 -6.75 -6.70
C CYS A 46 8.21 -5.75 -6.68
N LEU A 47 6.99 -6.27 -6.55
CA LEU A 47 5.78 -5.52 -6.26
C LEU A 47 5.14 -6.05 -4.96
N ILE A 48 4.73 -5.15 -4.07
CA ILE A 48 3.94 -5.47 -2.88
C ILE A 48 2.54 -4.93 -3.10
N VAL A 49 1.56 -5.82 -3.19
CA VAL A 49 0.14 -5.50 -3.35
C VAL A 49 -0.50 -5.51 -1.97
N VAL A 50 -1.07 -4.38 -1.57
CA VAL A 50 -1.57 -4.14 -0.22
C VAL A 50 -3.08 -4.17 -0.22
N PHE A 51 -3.66 -4.95 0.68
CA PHE A 51 -5.09 -5.12 0.81
C PHE A 51 -5.59 -4.85 2.23
N LEU A 52 -6.85 -4.44 2.32
CA LEU A 52 -7.65 -4.43 3.53
C LEU A 52 -8.63 -5.61 3.50
N ASP A 53 -8.55 -6.49 4.50
CA ASP A 53 -9.52 -7.56 4.73
C ASP A 53 -10.84 -6.97 5.24
N THR A 54 -11.83 -6.90 4.35
CA THR A 54 -13.12 -6.28 4.63
C THR A 54 -14.09 -7.21 5.36
N LYS A 55 -13.91 -8.54 5.27
CA LYS A 55 -14.68 -9.55 6.04
C LYS A 55 -14.63 -9.31 7.54
N SER A 56 -13.49 -8.81 8.01
CA SER A 56 -13.24 -8.55 9.42
C SER A 56 -13.68 -7.14 9.87
N LEU A 57 -14.25 -6.32 8.98
CA LEU A 57 -14.82 -5.02 9.33
C LEU A 57 -16.14 -5.24 10.07
N TYR A 58 -16.17 -4.81 11.32
CA TYR A 58 -17.40 -4.77 12.11
C TYR A 58 -17.94 -3.33 12.10
N ASP A 59 -19.13 -3.14 11.55
CA ASP A 59 -19.81 -1.84 11.39
C ASP A 59 -20.18 -1.11 12.69
N LYS A 60 -19.93 -1.71 13.86
CA LYS A 60 -20.37 -1.15 15.15
C LYS A 60 -19.43 -0.08 15.72
N VAL A 61 -18.30 0.22 15.06
CA VAL A 61 -17.33 1.20 15.54
C VAL A 61 -17.28 2.39 14.56
N SER A 62 -17.56 3.59 15.05
CA SER A 62 -17.44 4.81 14.24
C SER A 62 -16.02 4.98 13.67
N ASN A 63 -15.95 5.35 12.39
CA ASN A 63 -14.72 5.59 11.62
C ASN A 63 -13.80 4.36 11.54
N PHE A 64 -14.34 3.14 11.64
CA PHE A 64 -13.54 1.91 11.59
C PHE A 64 -12.72 1.82 10.30
N TYR A 65 -13.36 1.99 9.14
CA TYR A 65 -12.67 2.01 7.84
C TYR A 65 -11.52 3.03 7.80
N LEU A 66 -11.80 4.28 8.18
CA LEU A 66 -10.82 5.37 8.18
C LEU A 66 -9.59 5.03 9.03
N LYS A 67 -9.80 4.49 10.24
CA LYS A 67 -8.69 4.08 11.14
C LYS A 67 -7.82 3.00 10.50
N HIS A 68 -8.44 2.06 9.77
CA HIS A 68 -7.69 1.00 9.09
C HIS A 68 -6.96 1.49 7.85
N ALA A 69 -7.57 2.35 7.05
CA ALA A 69 -6.90 3.01 5.93
C ALA A 69 -5.68 3.82 6.40
N GLN A 70 -5.81 4.58 7.50
CA GLN A 70 -4.71 5.31 8.13
C GLN A 70 -3.60 4.37 8.63
N SER A 71 -3.97 3.27 9.28
CA SER A 71 -3.02 2.26 9.76
C SER A 71 -2.27 1.57 8.62
N ILE A 72 -2.94 1.30 7.50
CA ILE A 72 -2.32 0.78 6.27
C ILE A 72 -1.37 1.81 5.70
N GLY A 73 -1.77 3.07 5.60
CA GLY A 73 -0.89 4.12 5.09
C GLY A 73 0.37 4.32 5.93
N ALA A 74 0.25 4.24 7.25
CA ALA A 74 1.40 4.26 8.16
C ALA A 74 2.31 3.03 7.95
N ALA A 75 1.74 1.84 7.76
CA ALA A 75 2.50 0.62 7.49
C ALA A 75 3.26 0.72 6.14
N ILE A 76 2.59 1.22 5.10
CA ILE A 76 3.21 1.49 3.80
C ILE A 76 4.36 2.48 3.97
N GLN A 77 4.13 3.62 4.61
CA GLN A 77 5.18 4.61 4.82
C GLN A 77 6.40 4.05 5.58
N ASN A 78 6.17 3.21 6.60
CA ASN A 78 7.27 2.53 7.30
C ASN A 78 8.06 1.59 6.39
N MET A 79 7.39 0.84 5.49
CA MET A 79 8.07 0.01 4.49
C MET A 79 8.91 0.86 3.53
N LEU A 80 8.38 1.99 3.07
CA LEU A 80 9.09 2.92 2.18
C LEU A 80 10.35 3.49 2.85
N LEU A 81 10.25 3.91 4.12
CA LEU A 81 11.38 4.40 4.89
C LEU A 81 12.44 3.31 5.12
N ALA A 82 12.03 2.10 5.46
CA ALA A 82 12.94 0.96 5.64
C ALA A 82 13.65 0.60 4.32
N ALA A 83 12.92 0.54 3.20
CA ALA A 83 13.48 0.29 1.89
C ALA A 83 14.50 1.38 1.51
N HIS A 84 14.18 2.65 1.76
CA HIS A 84 15.11 3.76 1.53
C HIS A 84 16.40 3.61 2.35
N GLN A 85 16.30 3.25 3.63
CA GLN A 85 17.47 3.00 4.49
C GLN A 85 18.35 1.86 3.97
N LEU A 86 17.76 0.88 3.29
CA LEU A 86 18.48 -0.23 2.64
C LEU A 86 19.02 0.12 1.24
N GLY A 87 18.90 1.38 0.79
CA GLY A 87 19.34 1.82 -0.53
C GLY A 87 18.41 1.41 -1.68
N LEU A 88 17.18 0.97 -1.37
CA LEU A 88 16.17 0.63 -2.36
C LEU A 88 15.32 1.86 -2.72
N GLY A 89 14.88 1.90 -3.98
CA GLY A 89 13.85 2.81 -4.46
C GLY A 89 12.46 2.17 -4.35
N THR A 90 11.48 2.98 -3.96
CA THR A 90 10.08 2.57 -3.85
C THR A 90 9.12 3.62 -4.38
N CYS A 91 7.99 3.20 -4.94
CA CYS A 91 6.90 4.10 -5.33
C CYS A 91 5.56 3.54 -4.85
N TRP A 92 4.73 4.38 -4.23
CA TRP A 92 3.34 4.05 -3.90
C TRP A 92 2.45 4.37 -5.10
N ILE A 93 1.87 3.33 -5.70
CA ILE A 93 0.92 3.44 -6.82
C ILE A 93 -0.52 3.35 -6.31
N GLY A 94 -1.19 4.50 -6.22
CA GLY A 94 -2.63 4.60 -5.93
C GLY A 94 -3.52 4.68 -7.18
N GLU A 95 -2.94 4.92 -8.36
CA GLU A 95 -3.70 5.03 -9.61
C GLU A 95 -4.35 3.71 -10.02
N ILE A 96 -3.70 2.58 -9.69
CA ILE A 96 -4.15 1.23 -10.02
C ILE A 96 -5.44 0.82 -9.31
N LEU A 97 -5.85 1.54 -8.24
CA LEU A 97 -7.02 1.20 -7.43
C LEU A 97 -8.32 1.15 -8.25
N LYS A 98 -8.42 1.93 -9.32
CA LYS A 98 -9.56 1.91 -10.25
C LYS A 98 -9.73 0.57 -11.00
N ASN A 99 -8.72 -0.29 -10.98
CA ASN A 99 -8.71 -1.62 -11.62
C ASN A 99 -8.70 -2.75 -10.57
N GLU A 100 -9.20 -2.50 -9.35
CA GLU A 100 -9.24 -3.45 -8.23
C GLU A 100 -9.70 -4.86 -8.64
N GLU A 101 -10.86 -4.99 -9.27
CA GLU A 101 -11.42 -6.29 -9.67
C GLU A 101 -10.47 -7.09 -10.56
N LYS A 102 -9.76 -6.41 -11.47
CA LYS A 102 -8.78 -7.05 -12.36
C LYS A 102 -7.54 -7.50 -11.58
N VAL A 103 -7.08 -6.70 -10.62
CA VAL A 103 -5.97 -7.06 -9.74
C VAL A 103 -6.34 -8.26 -8.87
N GLN A 104 -7.55 -8.25 -8.30
CA GLN A 104 -8.05 -9.35 -7.47
C GLN A 104 -8.12 -10.65 -8.27
N LYS A 105 -8.71 -10.60 -9.46
CA LYS A 105 -8.81 -11.74 -10.39
C LYS A 105 -7.42 -12.26 -10.79
N LEU A 106 -6.51 -11.36 -11.15
CA LEU A 106 -5.14 -11.71 -11.55
C LEU A 106 -4.40 -12.44 -10.43
N LEU A 107 -4.58 -12.02 -9.18
CA LEU A 107 -3.92 -12.61 -8.02
C LEU A 107 -4.69 -13.77 -7.38
N GLY A 108 -5.87 -14.11 -7.92
CA GLY A 108 -6.73 -15.15 -7.36
C GLY A 108 -7.18 -14.88 -5.92
N VAL A 109 -7.29 -13.61 -5.54
CA VAL A 109 -7.76 -13.22 -4.19
C VAL A 109 -9.26 -12.96 -4.18
N SER A 110 -9.86 -13.14 -3.01
CA SER A 110 -11.28 -12.94 -2.78
C SER A 110 -11.65 -11.45 -2.79
N ASP A 111 -12.91 -11.16 -3.14
CA ASP A 111 -13.48 -9.80 -3.30
C ASP A 111 -13.48 -8.98 -2.00
N ASP A 112 -13.52 -9.65 -0.86
CA ASP A 112 -13.36 -9.03 0.45
C ASP A 112 -11.97 -8.48 0.74
N LEU A 113 -10.95 -8.79 -0.08
CA LEU A 113 -9.65 -8.14 -0.01
C LEU A 113 -9.66 -6.88 -0.87
N GLN A 114 -10.10 -5.76 -0.29
CA GLN A 114 -10.09 -4.48 -0.95
C GLN A 114 -8.65 -4.02 -1.21
N LEU A 115 -8.36 -3.60 -2.44
CA LEU A 115 -7.06 -3.12 -2.86
C LEU A 115 -6.82 -1.71 -2.29
N MET A 116 -5.67 -1.52 -1.64
CA MET A 116 -5.33 -0.26 -0.95
C MET A 116 -4.14 0.44 -1.57
N ALA A 117 -3.18 -0.33 -2.12
CA ALA A 117 -2.03 0.19 -2.85
C ALA A 117 -1.31 -0.92 -3.61
N VAL A 118 -0.51 -0.54 -4.60
CA VAL A 118 0.64 -1.34 -5.05
C VAL A 118 1.90 -0.55 -4.76
N ILE A 119 2.94 -1.21 -4.28
CA ILE A 119 4.25 -0.62 -4.00
C ILE A 119 5.26 -1.27 -4.92
N SER A 120 5.97 -0.48 -5.72
CA SER A 120 7.16 -0.98 -6.42
C SER A 120 8.36 -0.97 -5.49
N VAL A 121 9.23 -1.98 -5.61
CA VAL A 121 10.49 -2.07 -4.86
C VAL A 121 11.60 -2.51 -5.83
N GLY A 122 12.73 -1.80 -5.81
CA GLY A 122 13.89 -2.16 -6.63
C GLY A 122 15.04 -1.18 -6.48
N TYR A 123 16.02 -1.28 -7.37
CA TYR A 123 17.11 -0.31 -7.45
C TYR A 123 16.77 0.77 -8.48
N SER A 124 16.74 2.01 -8.04
CA SER A 124 16.46 3.13 -8.95
C SER A 124 17.66 3.36 -9.87
N SER A 125 17.40 3.48 -11.18
CA SER A 125 18.41 3.95 -12.15
C SER A 125 18.62 5.46 -12.10
N ARG A 126 17.75 6.19 -11.38
CA ARG A 126 17.82 7.64 -11.20
C ARG A 126 18.06 7.98 -9.73
N ASN A 127 19.11 8.73 -9.47
CA ASN A 127 19.37 9.29 -8.15
C ASN A 127 18.73 10.68 -8.02
N ASN A 128 18.32 11.06 -6.80
CA ASN A 128 17.96 12.43 -6.43
C ASN A 128 16.75 13.06 -7.16
N LEU A 129 15.64 12.33 -7.28
CA LEU A 129 14.37 12.95 -7.68
C LEU A 129 13.81 13.83 -6.55
N LYS A 130 14.12 15.13 -6.58
CA LYS A 130 13.52 16.11 -5.68
C LYS A 130 12.20 16.61 -6.27
N ALA A 131 11.09 16.14 -5.71
CA ALA A 131 9.79 16.73 -6.01
C ALA A 131 9.63 18.06 -5.25
N LYS A 132 9.08 19.08 -5.91
CA LYS A 132 8.71 20.33 -5.25
C LYS A 132 7.56 20.03 -4.27
N ARG A 133 7.72 20.45 -3.02
CA ARG A 133 6.65 20.43 -2.01
C ARG A 133 6.06 21.83 -1.90
N ARG A 134 4.80 21.91 -1.50
CA ARG A 134 4.17 23.19 -1.10
C ARG A 134 4.87 23.71 0.15
N GLU A 135 4.83 25.03 0.35
CA GLU A 135 5.36 25.62 1.57
C GLU A 135 4.60 25.10 2.79
N LEU A 136 5.28 25.00 3.94
CA LEU A 136 4.66 24.47 5.16
C LEU A 136 3.42 25.28 5.55
N SER A 137 3.51 26.60 5.44
CA SER A 137 2.41 27.53 5.75
C SER A 137 1.15 27.26 4.94
N GLU A 138 1.26 26.73 3.72
CA GLU A 138 0.09 26.38 2.89
C GLU A 138 -0.66 25.14 3.42
N ASN A 139 -0.02 24.33 4.28
CA ASN A 139 -0.59 23.09 4.81
C ASN A 139 -1.10 23.21 6.25
N ILE A 140 -0.97 24.39 6.86
CA ILE A 140 -1.36 24.63 8.26
C ILE A 140 -2.59 25.53 8.28
N ILE A 141 -3.68 25.02 8.86
CA ILE A 141 -4.97 25.73 8.92
C ILE A 141 -5.00 26.71 10.11
N SER A 142 -4.37 26.37 11.24
CA SER A 142 -4.25 27.24 12.41
C SER A 142 -3.09 26.82 13.32
N TRP A 143 -2.55 27.78 14.07
CA TRP A 143 -1.69 27.57 15.23
C TRP A 143 -2.46 28.04 16.45
N LEU A 144 -2.68 27.14 17.41
CA LEU A 144 -3.42 27.40 18.66
C LEU A 144 -2.46 27.30 19.85
#